data_AF-A0A4W5JWA1-F1
#
_entry.id   AF-A0A4W5JWA1-F1
#
_cell.length_a   1.000
_cell.length_b   1.000
_cell.length_c   1.000
_cell.angle_alpha   90.00
_cell.angle_beta   90.00
_cell.angle_gamma   90.00
#
_symmetry.space_group_name_H-M   'P 1'
#
loop_
_entity.id
_entity.type
_entity.pdbx_description
1 polymer ?
#
loop_
_entity_poly.entity_id
_entity_poly.type
_entity_poly.pdbx_seq_one_letter_code
_entity_poly.pdbx_strand_id
1 'polypeptide(L)'
;MGCGVISSGSSLYFSKAGLRQLVSYDLDTEWAEFVQFYLRVGGDWAECNTADSREEGVLLQYSNNGGISWGLIAEMYFTDFTKPRFVHYELPLASKTPCTRLRWWQPLNSGDGYDQWAIDDVIILSERQKHIIPMANPTLPQNFYEKPAFDYPLNQMSVWLMLGNEGMEKERNGSFCATTPSAMVFGRSDGDRVAVTRDLALRPGYTLQFKVRCMCVRSLSLSLFFLS
;
A
#
# COMPACT_ATOMS: atom_id res chain seq x y z
N MET A 1 -17.57 -6.20 11.16
CA MET A 1 -18.36 -5.09 10.63
C MET A 1 -17.76 -3.82 11.22
N GLY A 2 -17.25 -2.93 10.37
CA GLY A 2 -16.35 -1.82 10.72
C GLY A 2 -16.34 -0.79 9.58
N CYS A 3 -15.37 0.12 9.57
CA CYS A 3 -15.28 1.25 8.63
C CYS A 3 -15.14 0.95 7.12
N GLY A 4 -15.58 -0.22 6.64
CA GLY A 4 -15.52 -0.62 5.23
C GLY A 4 -14.10 -0.81 4.70
N VAL A 5 -13.99 -1.11 3.42
CA VAL A 5 -12.71 -1.27 2.72
C VAL A 5 -12.15 0.11 2.38
N ILE A 6 -10.86 0.34 2.64
CA ILE A 6 -10.18 1.59 2.34
C ILE A 6 -9.70 1.65 0.89
N SER A 7 -9.01 0.60 0.43
CA SER A 7 -8.39 0.55 -0.90
C SER A 7 -8.80 -0.73 -1.63
N SER A 8 -8.36 -1.90 -1.15
CA SER A 8 -8.86 -3.21 -1.62
C SER A 8 -8.45 -4.32 -0.65
N GLY A 9 -9.30 -5.33 -0.41
CA GLY A 9 -8.96 -6.43 0.49
C GLY A 9 -9.04 -6.07 1.98
N SER A 10 -7.97 -6.36 2.74
CA SER A 10 -7.93 -6.23 4.21
C SER A 10 -7.11 -5.01 4.64
N SER A 11 -7.71 -4.10 5.40
CA SER A 11 -7.02 -2.94 5.99
C SER A 11 -6.66 -3.16 7.46
N LEU A 12 -5.67 -2.43 7.97
CA LEU A 12 -5.42 -2.37 9.42
C LEU A 12 -6.43 -1.43 10.08
N TYR A 13 -7.18 -1.93 11.05
CA TYR A 13 -8.31 -1.22 11.65
C TYR A 13 -8.15 -1.03 13.17
N PHE A 14 -8.34 0.21 13.62
CA PHE A 14 -8.25 0.61 15.02
C PHE A 14 -9.63 1.04 15.54
N SER A 15 -10.23 0.18 16.37
CA SER A 15 -11.52 0.47 16.99
C SER A 15 -11.58 0.22 18.49
N LYS A 16 -10.56 -0.40 19.08
CA LYS A 16 -10.54 -0.77 20.49
C LYS A 16 -10.04 0.38 21.37
N ALA A 17 -10.49 0.41 22.62
CA ALA A 17 -9.99 1.36 23.60
C ALA A 17 -8.50 1.16 23.88
N GLY A 18 -7.85 2.19 24.43
CA GLY A 18 -6.44 2.16 24.83
C GLY A 18 -5.52 2.80 23.78
N LEU A 19 -4.28 2.31 23.71
CA LEU A 19 -3.25 2.90 22.85
C LEU A 19 -3.45 2.46 21.39
N ARG A 20 -3.75 3.42 20.51
CA ARG A 20 -3.91 3.20 19.07
C ARG A 20 -2.70 3.75 18.32
N GLN A 21 -1.75 2.88 18.03
CA GLN A 21 -0.58 3.22 17.22
C GLN A 21 -0.19 2.08 16.28
N LEU A 22 0.27 2.45 15.09
CA LEU A 22 1.02 1.60 14.16
C LEU A 22 2.46 2.09 14.16
N VAL A 23 3.41 1.20 14.42
CA VAL A 23 4.83 1.54 14.54
C VAL A 23 5.63 0.61 13.64
N SER A 24 6.47 1.16 12.77
CA SER A 24 7.36 0.36 11.93
C SER A 24 8.53 -0.22 12.75
N TYR A 25 9.26 -1.16 12.17
CA TYR A 25 10.64 -1.42 12.62
C TYR A 25 11.54 -0.21 12.32
N ASP A 26 12.76 -0.25 12.84
CA ASP A 26 13.77 0.72 12.44
C ASP A 26 14.19 0.43 10.99
N LEU A 27 14.05 1.45 10.14
CA LEU A 27 14.30 1.38 8.70
C LEU A 27 15.48 2.28 8.36
N ASP A 28 16.29 1.83 7.40
CA ASP A 28 17.20 2.72 6.69
C ASP A 28 16.38 3.60 5.74
N THR A 29 16.36 4.90 6.01
CA THR A 29 15.60 5.91 5.29
C THR A 29 16.48 6.95 4.62
N GLU A 30 17.81 6.75 4.57
CA GLU A 30 18.74 7.69 3.92
C GLU A 30 18.41 7.86 2.43
N TRP A 31 17.97 6.78 1.80
CA TRP A 31 17.55 6.75 0.40
C TRP A 31 16.09 7.17 0.21
N ALA A 32 15.24 7.08 1.24
CA ALA A 32 13.81 7.32 1.14
C ALA A 32 13.49 8.82 0.94
N GLU A 33 12.48 9.09 0.13
CA GLU A 33 12.01 10.44 -0.19
C GLU A 33 10.59 10.69 0.26
N PHE A 34 9.73 9.68 0.23
CA PHE A 34 8.33 9.85 0.57
C PHE A 34 7.76 8.64 1.32
N VAL A 35 6.64 8.89 1.98
CA VAL A 35 5.74 7.88 2.52
C VAL A 35 4.35 8.11 1.96
N GLN A 36 3.71 7.03 1.52
CA GLN A 36 2.35 7.05 1.01
C GLN A 36 1.51 5.94 1.61
N PHE A 37 0.20 6.18 1.72
CA PHE A 37 -0.77 5.24 2.28
C PHE A 37 -2.18 5.72 1.97
N TYR A 38 -3.18 4.86 2.17
CA TYR A 38 -4.57 5.28 2.28
C TYR A 38 -4.99 5.35 3.74
N LEU A 39 -5.74 6.40 4.09
CA LEU A 39 -6.25 6.60 5.44
C LEU A 39 -7.75 6.89 5.40
N ARG A 40 -8.45 6.38 6.41
CA ARG A 40 -9.80 6.79 6.76
C ARG A 40 -9.88 7.00 8.27
N VAL A 41 -10.44 8.13 8.69
CA VAL A 41 -10.74 8.47 10.09
C VAL A 41 -12.23 8.70 10.19
N GLY A 42 -12.94 7.78 10.84
CA GLY A 42 -14.38 7.80 10.97
C GLY A 42 -15.13 7.54 9.67
N GLY A 43 -16.45 7.68 9.71
CA GLY A 43 -17.29 7.47 8.56
C GLY A 43 -18.76 7.83 8.77
N ASP A 44 -19.48 7.95 7.66
CA ASP A 44 -20.89 8.34 7.68
C ASP A 44 -21.84 7.18 8.10
N TRP A 45 -21.29 6.04 8.54
CA TRP A 45 -22.05 4.83 8.85
C TRP A 45 -22.11 4.57 10.35
N ALA A 46 -23.21 3.99 10.82
CA ALA A 46 -23.44 3.70 12.24
C ALA A 46 -22.36 2.80 12.87
N GLU A 47 -21.65 2.01 12.06
CA GLU A 47 -20.57 1.11 12.51
C GLU A 47 -19.17 1.72 12.41
N CYS A 48 -19.07 2.97 11.94
CA CYS A 48 -17.83 3.70 11.71
C CYS A 48 -17.90 5.08 12.35
N ASN A 49 -17.81 5.14 13.67
CA ASN A 49 -17.98 6.39 14.40
C ASN A 49 -16.89 7.42 14.04
N THR A 50 -17.32 8.67 13.79
CA THR A 50 -16.44 9.81 13.49
C THR A 50 -15.88 10.42 14.75
N ALA A 51 -14.58 10.73 14.70
CA ALA A 51 -13.95 11.65 15.63
C ALA A 51 -14.66 13.01 15.64
N ASP A 52 -14.71 13.63 16.82
CA ASP A 52 -15.39 14.91 17.06
C ASP A 52 -14.44 16.00 17.58
N SER A 53 -13.19 15.64 17.88
CA SER A 53 -12.14 16.55 18.35
C SER A 53 -10.84 16.45 17.53
N ARG A 54 -10.03 17.50 17.60
CA ARG A 54 -8.74 17.57 16.88
C ARG A 54 -7.77 16.51 17.38
N GLU A 55 -7.79 16.26 18.69
CA GLU A 55 -6.91 15.33 19.39
C GLU A 55 -7.19 13.86 19.04
N GLU A 56 -8.32 13.57 18.41
CA GLU A 56 -8.70 12.26 17.88
C GLU A 56 -8.25 12.04 16.42
N GLY A 57 -7.58 13.03 15.82
CA GLY A 57 -6.90 12.87 14.54
C GLY A 57 -5.73 11.88 14.62
N VAL A 58 -5.16 11.54 13.46
CA VAL A 58 -4.01 10.63 13.37
C VAL A 58 -2.75 11.43 13.07
N LEU A 59 -1.71 11.24 13.87
CA LEU A 59 -0.42 11.89 13.68
C LEU A 59 0.54 10.93 12.99
N LEU A 60 1.23 11.41 11.96
CA LEU A 60 2.38 10.75 11.37
C LEU A 60 3.66 11.34 11.96
N GLN A 61 4.46 10.49 12.60
CA GLN A 61 5.68 10.89 13.31
C GLN A 61 6.85 9.99 12.94
N TYR A 62 8.07 10.49 13.19
CA TYR A 62 9.30 9.73 13.08
C TYR A 62 10.13 9.78 14.36
N SER A 63 11.02 8.81 14.53
CA SER A 63 12.00 8.77 15.62
C SER A 63 13.32 8.21 15.11
N ASN A 64 14.43 8.87 15.46
CA ASN A 64 15.80 8.42 15.14
C ASN A 64 16.53 7.80 16.34
N ASN A 65 15.83 7.57 17.46
CA ASN A 65 16.42 7.05 18.70
C ASN A 65 15.59 5.89 19.29
N GLY A 66 15.04 5.03 18.43
CA GLY A 66 14.32 3.83 18.85
C GLY A 66 12.97 4.09 19.55
N GLY A 67 12.42 5.30 19.44
CA GLY A 67 11.10 5.67 19.93
C GLY A 67 11.09 6.48 21.23
N ILE A 68 12.26 6.98 21.69
CA ILE A 68 12.37 7.81 22.90
C ILE A 68 11.78 9.21 22.66
N SER A 69 12.06 9.81 21.50
CA SER A 69 11.51 11.11 21.11
C SER A 69 10.95 11.05 19.70
N TRP A 70 9.83 11.72 19.48
CA TRP A 70 9.10 11.70 18.21
C TRP A 70 9.03 13.09 17.58
N GLY A 71 9.45 13.20 16.33
CA GLY A 71 9.27 14.37 15.47
C GLY A 71 8.00 14.24 14.64
N LEU A 72 7.26 15.35 14.45
CA LEU A 72 6.04 15.37 13.64
C LEU A 72 6.39 15.51 12.15
N ILE A 73 5.77 14.66 11.31
CA ILE A 73 5.79 14.81 9.85
C ILE A 73 4.49 15.51 9.40
N ALA A 74 3.35 14.98 9.83
CA ALA A 74 2.05 15.49 9.44
C ALA A 74 0.96 15.17 10.47
N GLU A 75 -0.07 16.02 10.51
CA GLU A 75 -1.31 15.80 11.25
C GLU A 75 -2.44 15.52 10.25
N MET A 76 -3.06 14.35 10.35
CA MET A 76 -4.24 14.00 9.55
C MET A 76 -5.49 14.40 10.31
N TYR A 77 -6.01 15.58 9.95
CA TYR A 77 -7.13 16.21 10.64
C TYR A 77 -8.42 15.41 10.48
N PHE A 78 -9.14 15.19 11.58
CA PHE A 78 -10.21 14.20 11.67
C PHE A 78 -11.36 14.38 10.66
N THR A 79 -11.67 15.62 10.25
CA THR A 79 -12.74 15.89 9.25
C THR A 79 -12.31 15.62 7.80
N ASP A 80 -11.01 15.65 7.51
CA ASP A 80 -10.49 15.57 6.13
C ASP A 80 -10.42 14.14 5.60
N PHE A 81 -10.58 13.16 6.50
CA PHE A 81 -10.38 11.73 6.25
C PHE A 81 -11.63 10.88 6.54
N THR A 82 -12.82 11.48 6.62
CA THR A 82 -14.11 10.76 6.80
C THR A 82 -14.42 9.76 5.69
N LYS A 83 -13.78 9.94 4.52
CA LYS A 83 -13.75 9.00 3.39
C LYS A 83 -12.32 8.52 3.16
N PRO A 84 -12.13 7.30 2.64
CA PRO A 84 -10.80 6.81 2.24
C PRO A 84 -10.09 7.81 1.33
N ARG A 85 -8.87 8.20 1.71
CA ARG A 85 -8.09 9.17 0.97
C ARG A 85 -6.64 8.73 0.85
N PHE A 86 -6.09 8.88 -0.35
CA PHE A 86 -4.66 8.70 -0.60
C PHE A 86 -3.87 9.85 0.02
N VAL A 87 -2.83 9.49 0.76
CA VAL A 87 -1.90 10.40 1.43
C VAL A 87 -0.52 10.15 0.86
N HIS A 88 0.19 11.24 0.56
CA HIS A 88 1.57 11.23 0.12
C HIS A 88 2.29 12.41 0.77
N TYR A 89 3.35 12.11 1.51
CA TYR A 89 4.19 13.13 2.16
C TYR A 89 5.66 12.86 1.90
N GLU A 90 6.41 13.91 1.60
CA GLU A 90 7.86 13.87 1.57
C GLU A 90 8.40 13.69 2.99
N LEU A 91 9.41 12.81 3.12
CA LEU A 91 10.11 12.60 4.38
C LEU A 91 11.05 13.79 4.66
N PRO A 92 10.95 14.41 5.85
CA PRO A 92 11.82 15.53 6.21
C PRO A 92 13.29 15.09 6.22
N LEU A 93 14.21 15.99 5.89
CA LEU A 93 15.65 15.67 5.86
C LEU A 93 16.15 15.09 7.19
N ALA A 94 15.60 15.58 8.31
CA ALA A 94 15.94 15.11 9.65
C ALA A 94 15.50 13.66 9.93
N SER A 95 14.56 13.09 9.16
CA SER A 95 14.17 11.69 9.31
C SER A 95 14.95 10.75 8.40
N LYS A 96 15.87 11.24 7.55
CA LYS A 96 16.65 10.40 6.62
C LYS A 96 17.92 9.89 7.31
N THR A 97 17.78 8.78 8.02
CA THR A 97 18.88 8.17 8.79
C THR A 97 18.89 6.65 8.60
N PRO A 98 20.01 5.96 8.91
CA PRO A 98 20.07 4.49 8.83
C PRO A 98 19.11 3.76 9.78
N CYS A 99 18.61 4.45 10.81
CA CYS A 99 17.78 3.89 11.87
C CYS A 99 16.61 4.83 12.21
N THR A 100 15.69 5.00 11.27
CA THR A 100 14.47 5.80 11.48
C THR A 100 13.25 4.90 11.64
N ARG A 101 12.42 5.20 12.63
CA ARG A 101 11.13 4.57 12.86
C ARG A 101 10.00 5.51 12.50
N LEU A 102 8.97 5.03 11.83
CA LEU A 102 7.73 5.78 11.58
C LEU A 102 6.62 5.27 12.48
N ARG A 103 5.72 6.19 12.87
CA ARG A 103 4.54 5.87 13.64
C ARG A 103 3.33 6.67 13.17
N TRP A 104 2.20 5.98 13.06
CA TRP A 104 0.87 6.55 13.01
C TRP A 104 0.24 6.41 14.39
N TRP A 105 -0.17 7.50 15.01
CA TRP A 105 -0.66 7.49 16.38
C TRP A 105 -1.87 8.39 16.53
N GLN A 106 -2.90 7.86 17.18
CA GLN A 106 -4.07 8.62 17.58
C GLN A 106 -3.89 9.04 19.06
N PRO A 107 -3.73 10.35 19.35
CA PRO A 107 -3.45 10.81 20.71
C PRO A 107 -4.57 10.56 21.71
N LEU A 108 -5.81 10.81 21.30
CA LEU A 108 -7.01 10.63 22.12
C LEU A 108 -8.02 9.73 21.40
N ASN A 109 -8.76 8.94 22.18
CA ASN A 109 -9.96 8.26 21.70
C ASN A 109 -10.99 8.19 22.83
N SER A 110 -12.25 8.22 22.45
CA SER A 110 -13.44 8.15 23.29
C SER A 110 -13.83 6.70 23.68
N GLY A 111 -12.96 5.73 23.40
CA GLY A 111 -13.08 4.34 23.88
C GLY A 111 -13.39 3.30 22.80
N ASP A 112 -13.90 2.14 23.20
CA ASP A 112 -14.20 1.04 22.27
C ASP A 112 -15.37 1.43 21.37
N GLY A 113 -15.17 1.35 20.05
CA GLY A 113 -16.18 1.70 19.06
C GLY A 113 -16.20 3.16 18.61
N TYR A 114 -15.41 4.05 19.22
CA TYR A 114 -15.38 5.48 18.88
C TYR A 114 -14.09 5.90 18.15
N ASP A 115 -14.19 6.98 17.37
CA ASP A 115 -13.06 7.65 16.68
C ASP A 115 -12.22 6.67 15.86
N GLN A 116 -12.92 5.80 15.15
CA GLN A 116 -12.30 4.64 14.54
C GLN A 116 -11.49 5.09 13.32
N TRP A 117 -10.35 4.46 13.07
CA TRP A 117 -9.59 4.74 11.86
C TRP A 117 -9.00 3.47 11.29
N ALA A 118 -8.76 3.49 9.99
CA ALA A 118 -8.04 2.43 9.32
C ALA A 118 -7.01 3.02 8.38
N ILE A 119 -5.97 2.22 8.13
CA ILE A 119 -4.87 2.53 7.23
C ILE A 119 -4.61 1.32 6.34
N ASP A 120 -4.22 1.61 5.10
CA ASP A 120 -3.91 0.60 4.10
C ASP A 120 -2.77 1.05 3.17
N ASP A 121 -2.16 0.09 2.48
CA ASP A 121 -1.13 0.31 1.44
C ASP A 121 0.03 1.25 1.84
N VAL A 122 0.59 1.06 3.04
CA VAL A 122 1.73 1.85 3.52
C VAL A 122 2.99 1.53 2.72
N ILE A 123 3.55 2.53 2.04
CA ILE A 123 4.73 2.41 1.19
C ILE A 123 5.71 3.55 1.53
N ILE A 124 6.97 3.20 1.77
CA ILE A 124 8.08 4.13 2.05
C ILE A 124 9.14 3.91 0.99
N LEU A 125 9.37 4.91 0.13
CA LEU A 125 10.21 4.75 -1.06
C LEU A 125 10.94 6.03 -1.46
N SER A 126 11.74 5.91 -2.52
CA SER A 126 12.51 6.97 -3.17
C SER A 126 12.14 7.03 -4.64
N GLU A 127 11.93 8.22 -5.19
CA GLU A 127 11.81 8.40 -6.64
C GLU A 127 13.19 8.50 -7.31
N ARG A 128 14.26 8.81 -6.55
CA ARG A 128 15.64 8.91 -7.08
C ARG A 128 16.33 7.58 -7.34
N GLN A 129 15.91 6.50 -6.68
CA GLN A 129 16.26 5.14 -7.10
C GLN A 129 15.46 4.71 -8.35
N LYS A 130 15.56 5.49 -9.44
CA LYS A 130 15.11 5.10 -10.79
C LYS A 130 15.97 3.98 -11.39
N HIS A 131 16.87 3.39 -10.60
CA HIS A 131 17.74 2.28 -11.01
C HIS A 131 16.98 0.94 -10.91
N ILE A 132 15.87 0.84 -11.62
CA ILE A 132 15.36 -0.47 -12.00
C ILE A 132 16.26 -0.92 -13.15
N ILE A 133 17.07 -1.95 -12.89
CA ILE A 133 17.84 -2.64 -13.92
C ILE A 133 16.84 -3.00 -15.02
N PRO A 134 17.01 -2.55 -16.29
CA PRO A 134 16.18 -3.04 -17.37
C PRO A 134 16.30 -4.57 -17.34
N MET A 135 15.20 -5.27 -17.05
CA MET A 135 15.18 -6.73 -17.03
C MET A 135 15.46 -7.21 -18.46
N ALA A 136 16.75 -7.35 -18.78
CA ALA A 136 17.23 -7.93 -20.03
C ALA A 136 16.86 -9.42 -20.13
N ASN A 137 16.41 -10.02 -19.02
CA ASN A 137 15.87 -11.37 -18.96
C ASN A 137 14.64 -11.42 -18.01
N PRO A 138 13.41 -11.61 -18.51
CA PRO A 138 12.18 -11.65 -17.70
C PRO A 138 11.99 -12.99 -16.94
N THR A 139 13.08 -13.65 -16.54
CA THR A 139 13.04 -15.02 -15.99
C THR A 139 13.59 -15.09 -14.56
N LEU A 140 13.27 -14.11 -13.71
CA LEU A 140 13.18 -14.43 -12.28
C LEU A 140 11.80 -15.05 -12.05
N PRO A 141 11.71 -16.35 -11.76
CA PRO A 141 10.43 -16.97 -11.44
C PRO A 141 9.90 -16.32 -10.18
N GLN A 142 8.94 -15.42 -10.34
CA GLN A 142 8.09 -14.99 -9.23
C GLN A 142 7.16 -16.16 -8.96
N ASN A 143 7.46 -16.94 -7.92
CA ASN A 143 6.63 -18.04 -7.45
C ASN A 143 5.35 -17.45 -6.83
N PHE A 144 4.39 -17.07 -7.67
CA PHE A 144 3.08 -16.53 -7.29
C PHE A 144 2.14 -17.57 -6.64
N TYR A 145 2.52 -18.85 -6.64
CA TYR A 145 1.63 -19.95 -6.25
C TYR A 145 1.67 -20.32 -4.77
N GLU A 146 2.70 -19.97 -4.01
CA GLU A 146 2.83 -20.50 -2.65
C GLU A 146 2.23 -19.62 -1.56
N LYS A 147 2.14 -18.29 -1.75
CA LYS A 147 1.48 -17.37 -0.80
C LYS A 147 0.98 -16.12 -1.54
N PRO A 148 -0.17 -15.53 -1.13
CA PRO A 148 -0.59 -14.23 -1.66
C PRO A 148 0.56 -13.23 -1.50
N ALA A 149 0.74 -12.33 -2.47
CA ALA A 149 1.83 -11.34 -2.50
C ALA A 149 1.91 -10.41 -1.26
N PHE A 150 0.96 -10.54 -0.34
CA PHE A 150 0.92 -9.88 0.96
C PHE A 150 1.92 -10.47 1.98
N ASP A 151 2.27 -11.76 1.89
CA ASP A 151 3.11 -12.48 2.88
C ASP A 151 4.63 -12.41 2.60
N TYR A 152 5.01 -11.91 1.42
CA TYR A 152 6.40 -11.55 1.14
C TYR A 152 6.45 -10.06 0.89
N PRO A 153 7.32 -9.28 1.57
CA PRO A 153 7.59 -7.92 1.11
C PRO A 153 7.99 -8.06 -0.35
N LEU A 154 7.25 -7.40 -1.25
CA LEU A 154 7.67 -7.24 -2.64
C LEU A 154 9.14 -6.85 -2.56
N ASN A 155 10.03 -7.77 -2.97
CA ASN A 155 11.46 -7.57 -2.88
C ASN A 155 11.75 -6.16 -3.42
N GLN A 156 12.67 -5.39 -2.84
CA GLN A 156 13.03 -4.06 -3.32
C GLN A 156 13.35 -4.05 -4.84
N MET A 157 13.66 -5.22 -5.41
CA MET A 157 13.85 -5.45 -6.85
C MET A 157 12.58 -5.77 -7.67
N SER A 158 11.38 -5.79 -7.10
CA SER A 158 10.13 -5.99 -7.84
C SER A 158 9.76 -4.72 -8.61
N VAL A 159 9.38 -4.88 -9.89
CA VAL A 159 8.84 -3.78 -10.72
C VAL A 159 7.45 -3.32 -10.24
N TRP A 160 6.73 -4.15 -9.49
CA TRP A 160 5.40 -3.84 -8.99
C TRP A 160 5.51 -3.06 -7.68
N LEU A 161 4.83 -1.90 -7.64
CA LEU A 161 4.69 -1.04 -6.49
C LEU A 161 3.53 -1.50 -5.59
N MET A 162 2.39 -1.82 -6.20
CA MET A 162 1.16 -2.20 -5.49
C MET A 162 0.36 -3.19 -6.33
N LEU A 163 -0.23 -4.19 -5.67
CA LEU A 163 -1.15 -5.16 -6.26
C LEU A 163 -2.45 -5.16 -5.45
N GLY A 164 -3.46 -4.46 -5.95
CA GLY A 164 -4.79 -4.39 -5.36
C GLY A 164 -5.64 -5.60 -5.75
N ASN A 165 -6.07 -6.35 -4.74
CA ASN A 165 -6.96 -7.51 -4.90
C ASN A 165 -6.44 -8.63 -5.83
N GLU A 166 -5.14 -8.88 -5.77
CA GLU A 166 -4.50 -10.00 -6.46
C GLU A 166 -4.86 -11.35 -5.82
N GLY A 167 -4.84 -12.41 -6.61
CA GLY A 167 -5.12 -13.78 -6.23
C GLY A 167 -6.50 -14.29 -6.66
N MET A 168 -6.90 -15.43 -6.07
CA MET A 168 -8.17 -16.10 -6.31
C MET A 168 -8.90 -16.37 -5.00
N GLU A 169 -10.22 -16.49 -5.05
CA GLU A 169 -11.01 -16.95 -3.90
C GLU A 169 -10.63 -18.39 -3.52
N LYS A 170 -10.27 -18.59 -2.24
CA LYS A 170 -9.84 -19.90 -1.69
C LYS A 170 -10.87 -21.03 -1.89
N GLU A 171 -12.15 -20.70 -2.01
CA GLU A 171 -13.24 -21.70 -2.01
C GLU A 171 -13.50 -22.32 -3.38
N ARG A 172 -13.08 -21.67 -4.47
CA ARG A 172 -12.99 -22.33 -5.77
C ARG A 172 -11.61 -22.94 -5.88
N ASN A 173 -11.53 -24.26 -5.76
CA ASN A 173 -10.43 -25.11 -6.28
C ASN A 173 -10.24 -24.96 -7.80
N GLY A 174 -10.58 -23.80 -8.38
CA GLY A 174 -10.41 -23.49 -9.78
C GLY A 174 -9.01 -22.96 -9.98
N SER A 175 -8.19 -23.70 -10.73
CA SER A 175 -7.06 -23.04 -11.38
C SER A 175 -7.61 -22.03 -12.38
N PHE A 176 -7.22 -20.76 -12.27
CA PHE A 176 -7.54 -19.79 -13.32
C PHE A 176 -6.77 -20.18 -14.58
N CYS A 177 -7.48 -20.67 -15.58
CA CYS A 177 -6.98 -20.99 -16.92
C CYS A 177 -5.61 -21.69 -16.90
N ALA A 178 -5.55 -22.94 -16.42
CA ALA A 178 -4.33 -23.75 -16.37
C ALA A 178 -3.49 -23.61 -17.66
N THR A 179 -2.28 -23.06 -17.54
CA THR A 179 -1.07 -23.31 -18.38
C THR A 179 0.09 -22.33 -18.12
N THR A 180 -0.10 -21.21 -17.42
CA THR A 180 1.03 -20.32 -17.05
C THR A 180 1.29 -20.37 -15.55
N PRO A 181 2.33 -21.08 -15.09
CA PRO A 181 2.63 -21.23 -13.66
C PRO A 181 3.13 -19.94 -12.98
N SER A 182 3.37 -18.86 -13.75
CA SER A 182 3.82 -17.56 -13.22
C SER A 182 3.05 -16.44 -13.91
N ALA A 183 1.85 -16.15 -13.44
CA ALA A 183 1.05 -15.02 -13.90
C ALA A 183 0.40 -14.34 -12.69
N MET A 184 0.33 -13.01 -12.73
CA MET A 184 -0.49 -12.23 -11.80
C MET A 184 -1.97 -12.44 -12.16
N VAL A 185 -2.78 -12.84 -11.18
CA VAL A 185 -4.19 -13.20 -11.40
C VAL A 185 -5.08 -12.30 -10.55
N PHE A 186 -6.07 -11.65 -11.17
CA PHE A 186 -7.12 -10.91 -10.46
C PHE A 186 -8.44 -11.66 -10.57
N GLY A 187 -8.59 -12.71 -9.79
CA GLY A 187 -9.72 -13.65 -9.84
C GLY A 187 -10.82 -13.40 -8.80
N ARG A 188 -10.59 -12.53 -7.83
CA ARG A 188 -11.51 -12.24 -6.71
C ARG A 188 -12.68 -11.38 -7.17
N SER A 189 -13.89 -11.68 -6.68
CA SER A 189 -15.12 -11.02 -7.16
C SER A 189 -15.40 -9.65 -6.53
N ASP A 190 -14.75 -9.33 -5.42
CA ASP A 190 -14.91 -8.14 -4.60
C ASP A 190 -13.79 -7.10 -4.82
N GLY A 191 -14.06 -5.80 -4.67
CA GLY A 191 -13.02 -4.75 -4.67
C GLY A 191 -12.37 -4.42 -6.02
N ASP A 192 -11.57 -3.35 -6.03
CA ASP A 192 -10.85 -2.88 -7.22
C ASP A 192 -9.64 -3.77 -7.55
N ARG A 193 -9.44 -4.06 -8.84
CA ARG A 193 -8.34 -4.90 -9.35
C ARG A 193 -7.29 -4.02 -10.00
N VAL A 194 -6.17 -3.84 -9.33
CA VAL A 194 -5.16 -2.85 -9.73
C VAL A 194 -3.76 -3.44 -9.66
N ALA A 195 -2.93 -3.16 -10.66
CA ALA A 195 -1.50 -3.39 -10.62
C ALA A 195 -0.79 -2.07 -10.94
N VAL A 196 -0.02 -1.55 -10.00
CA VAL A 196 0.76 -0.32 -10.18
C VAL A 196 2.24 -0.70 -10.25
N THR A 197 2.93 -0.30 -11.31
CA THR A 197 4.39 -0.43 -11.39
C THR A 197 5.04 0.69 -10.60
N ARG A 198 6.30 0.49 -10.21
CA ARG A 198 7.19 1.60 -9.83
C ARG A 198 7.42 2.51 -11.05
N ASP A 199 7.88 3.73 -10.80
CA ASP A 199 8.23 4.64 -11.88
C ASP A 199 9.29 4.06 -12.81
N LEU A 200 9.01 4.11 -14.12
CA LEU A 200 9.91 3.64 -15.16
C LEU A 200 10.51 4.83 -15.91
N ALA A 201 11.84 4.92 -15.95
CA ALA A 201 12.53 5.90 -16.77
C ALA A 201 12.51 5.46 -18.25
N LEU A 202 11.43 5.79 -18.96
CA LEU A 202 11.24 5.42 -20.36
C LEU A 202 12.05 6.34 -21.29
N ARG A 203 12.67 5.76 -22.32
CA ARG A 203 13.37 6.48 -23.39
C ARG A 203 12.66 6.25 -24.73
N PRO A 204 12.85 7.16 -25.70
CA PRO A 204 12.35 6.92 -27.06
C PRO A 204 12.80 5.56 -27.59
N GLY A 205 11.86 4.82 -28.17
CA GLY A 205 12.08 3.45 -28.66
C GLY A 205 11.84 2.33 -27.64
N TYR A 206 11.55 2.65 -26.38
CA TYR A 206 11.14 1.63 -25.41
C TYR A 206 9.69 1.20 -25.67
N THR A 207 9.43 -0.10 -25.56
CA THR A 207 8.10 -0.69 -25.74
C THR A 207 7.68 -1.37 -24.44
N LEU A 208 6.48 -1.06 -23.96
CA LEU A 208 5.86 -1.82 -22.88
C LEU A 208 5.03 -2.95 -23.51
N GLN A 209 5.42 -4.20 -23.25
CA GLN A 209 4.74 -5.37 -23.77
C GLN A 209 4.27 -6.26 -22.63
N PHE A 210 3.00 -6.64 -22.66
CA PHE A 210 2.41 -7.57 -21.70
C PHE A 210 1.34 -8.43 -22.37
N LYS A 211 1.10 -9.61 -21.79
CA LYS A 211 0.08 -10.56 -22.26
C LYS A 211 -1.05 -10.60 -21.26
N VAL A 212 -2.26 -10.25 -21.70
CA VAL A 212 -3.47 -10.31 -20.86
C VAL A 212 -4.34 -11.46 -21.34
N ARG A 213 -4.90 -12.22 -20.38
CA ARG A 213 -5.98 -13.16 -20.65
C ARG A 213 -7.20 -12.75 -19.85
N CYS A 214 -8.28 -12.42 -20.55
CA CYS A 214 -9.58 -12.17 -19.93
C CYS A 214 -10.45 -13.42 -20.09
N MET A 215 -11.01 -13.92 -18.98
CA MET A 215 -12.02 -14.98 -18.95
C MET A 215 -11.68 -16.30 -19.67
N CYS A 216 -10.44 -16.83 -19.57
CA CYS A 216 -10.01 -18.14 -20.12
C CYS A 216 -10.25 -18.44 -21.61
N VAL A 217 -10.94 -17.59 -22.37
CA VAL A 217 -11.37 -17.91 -23.75
C VAL A 217 -10.51 -17.19 -24.80
N ARG A 218 -9.81 -16.08 -24.46
CA ARG A 218 -8.96 -15.34 -25.41
C ARG A 218 -7.70 -14.75 -24.78
N SER A 219 -6.56 -14.85 -25.49
CA SER A 219 -5.35 -14.10 -25.18
C SER A 219 -5.27 -12.83 -26.02
N LEU A 220 -5.15 -11.69 -25.35
CA LEU A 220 -4.91 -10.40 -25.97
C LEU A 220 -3.42 -10.06 -25.76
N SER A 221 -2.70 -9.77 -26.85
CA SER A 221 -1.37 -9.17 -26.78
C SER A 221 -1.54 -7.67 -26.98
N LEU A 222 -1.08 -6.90 -26.00
CA LEU A 222 -1.08 -5.45 -26.06
C LEU A 222 0.37 -4.98 -26.04
N SER A 223 0.70 -4.08 -26.96
CA SER A 223 1.97 -3.38 -27.01
C SER A 223 1.66 -1.89 -27.01
N LEU A 224 2.16 -1.17 -26.00
CA LEU A 224 2.12 0.29 -25.99
C LEU A 224 3.44 0.81 -26.53
N PHE A 225 3.35 1.64 -27.56
CA PHE A 225 4.48 2.37 -28.12
C PHE A 225 4.45 3.81 -27.60
N PHE A 226 5.55 4.24 -26.99
CA PHE A 226 5.74 5.64 -26.65
C PHE A 226 6.31 6.35 -27.87
N LEU A 227 5.41 6.94 -28.67
CA LEU A 227 5.77 7.76 -29.83
C LEU A 227 5.96 9.20 -29.38
N SER A 228 7.03 9.83 -29.87
CA SER A 228 7.35 11.25 -29.69
C SER A 228 6.35 12.16 -30.39
#